data_AF-A0A944GLH1-F1
#
_entry.id   AF-A0A944GLH1-F1
#
_cell.length_a   1.000
_cell.length_b   1.000
_cell.length_c   1.000
_cell.angle_alpha   90.00
_cell.angle_beta   90.00
_cell.angle_gamma   90.00
#
_symmetry.space_group_name_H-M   'P 1'
#
loop_
_entity.id
_entity.type
_entity.pdbx_description
1 polymer ?
#
loop_
_entity_poly.entity_id
_entity_poly.type
_entity_poly.pdbx_seq_one_letter_code
_entity_poly.pdbx_strand_id
1 'polypeptide(L)'
;NCRLYRLPKSNSTFWQAKITRNRERDAANCEKLKKMGWYSITIWECDMQGEHRKSTLQHLGLELRKILLRLNAPQPYSAPESQPMPIAAEAEVIYGKKADKSTSQQVNESTSR
;
A
#
# COMPACT_ATOMS: atom_id res chain seq x y z
N ASN A 1 -20.16 18.42 -1.93
CA ASN A 1 -21.27 19.39 -1.86
C ASN A 1 -21.41 19.82 -0.40
N CYS A 2 -20.91 21.00 -0.04
CA CYS A 2 -20.80 21.41 1.36
C CYS A 2 -22.12 22.03 1.84
N ARG A 3 -22.75 21.46 2.86
CA ARG A 3 -24.05 21.94 3.39
C ARG A 3 -23.97 23.33 4.03
N LEU A 4 -22.79 23.75 4.45
CA LEU A 4 -22.56 25.06 5.08
C LEU A 4 -22.38 26.19 4.07
N TYR A 5 -22.08 25.86 2.81
CA TYR A 5 -21.84 26.86 1.79
C TYR A 5 -23.13 27.62 1.46
N ARG A 6 -23.11 28.95 1.67
CA ARG A 6 -24.16 29.85 1.23
C ARG A 6 -23.57 31.06 0.53
N LEU A 7 -24.12 31.40 -0.63
CA LEU A 7 -23.70 32.61 -1.35
C LEU A 7 -24.15 33.84 -0.57
N PRO A 8 -23.27 34.82 -0.30
CA PRO A 8 -23.65 36.07 0.33
C PRO A 8 -24.72 36.80 -0.51
N LYS A 9 -25.71 37.37 0.17
CA LYS A 9 -26.79 38.14 -0.48
C LYS A 9 -26.29 39.48 -1.04
N SER A 10 -25.30 40.08 -0.40
CA SER A 10 -24.66 41.33 -0.84
C SER A 10 -23.45 41.04 -1.72
N ASN A 11 -23.25 41.82 -2.78
CA ASN A 11 -22.13 41.67 -3.74
C ASN A 11 -22.03 40.25 -4.33
N SER A 12 -23.18 39.63 -4.61
CA SER A 12 -23.28 38.23 -5.06
C SER A 12 -22.50 37.96 -6.35
N THR A 13 -22.54 38.89 -7.32
CA THR A 13 -21.80 38.79 -8.59
C THR A 13 -20.29 38.73 -8.38
N PHE A 14 -19.77 39.60 -7.51
CA PHE A 14 -18.36 39.59 -7.12
C PHE A 14 -17.97 38.28 -6.43
N TRP A 15 -18.78 37.83 -5.46
CA TRP A 15 -18.48 36.59 -4.73
C TRP A 15 -18.53 35.37 -5.64
N GLN A 16 -19.50 35.30 -6.55
CA GLN A 16 -19.61 34.22 -7.51
C GLN A 16 -18.37 34.17 -8.42
N ALA A 17 -17.97 35.31 -8.99
CA ALA A 17 -16.76 35.38 -9.81
C ALA A 17 -15.49 35.00 -9.02
N LYS A 18 -15.37 35.49 -7.78
CA LYS A 18 -14.23 35.18 -6.90
C LYS A 18 -14.17 33.69 -6.56
N ILE A 19 -15.29 33.07 -6.25
CA ILE A 19 -15.36 31.64 -5.90
C ILE A 19 -15.00 30.77 -7.10
N THR A 20 -15.53 31.10 -8.29
CA THR A 20 -15.16 30.40 -9.53
C THR A 20 -13.66 30.50 -9.80
N ARG A 21 -13.10 31.71 -9.74
CA ARG A 21 -11.67 31.94 -9.94
C ARG A 21 -10.80 31.21 -8.90
N ASN A 22 -11.25 31.15 -7.64
CA ASN A 22 -10.56 30.40 -6.60
C ASN A 22 -10.54 28.90 -6.94
N ARG A 23 -11.65 28.32 -7.37
CA ARG A 23 -11.71 26.91 -7.79
C ARG A 23 -10.76 26.61 -8.95
N GLU A 24 -10.72 27.47 -9.95
CA GLU A 24 -9.79 27.33 -11.09
C GLU A 24 -8.33 27.38 -10.63
N ARG A 25 -8.00 28.33 -9.75
CA ARG A 25 -6.66 28.46 -9.18
C ARG A 25 -6.26 27.23 -8.36
N ASP A 26 -7.17 26.73 -7.51
CA ASP A 26 -6.92 25.58 -6.65
C ASP A 26 -6.69 24.31 -7.49
N ALA A 27 -7.48 24.13 -8.57
CA ALA A 27 -7.27 23.04 -9.53
C ALA A 27 -5.89 23.12 -10.21
N ALA A 28 -5.51 24.30 -10.70
CA ALA A 28 -4.20 24.51 -11.31
C ALA A 28 -3.04 24.27 -10.33
N ASN A 29 -3.20 24.65 -9.06
CA ASN A 29 -2.21 24.42 -8.03
C ASN A 29 -2.08 22.93 -7.69
N CYS A 30 -3.20 22.20 -7.57
CA CYS A 30 -3.18 20.76 -7.37
C CYS A 30 -2.47 20.03 -8.52
N GLU A 31 -2.70 20.45 -9.76
CA GLU A 31 -2.02 19.88 -10.92
C GLU A 31 -0.51 20.14 -10.89
N LYS A 32 -0.08 21.36 -10.54
CA LYS A 32 1.33 21.70 -10.37
C LYS A 32 2.00 20.85 -9.29
N LEU A 33 1.36 20.72 -8.12
CA LEU A 33 1.86 19.88 -7.03
C LEU A 33 2.00 18.42 -7.46
N LYS A 34 1.00 17.89 -8.18
CA LYS A 34 1.06 16.54 -8.73
C LYS A 34 2.23 16.36 -9.71
N LYS A 35 2.48 17.33 -10.60
CA LYS A 35 3.63 17.29 -11.54
C LYS A 35 4.98 17.31 -10.83
N MET A 36 5.05 17.93 -9.66
CA MET A 36 6.24 17.94 -8.79
C MET A 36 6.36 16.67 -7.93
N GLY A 37 5.44 15.69 -8.08
CA GLY A 37 5.45 14.45 -7.30
C GLY A 37 4.77 14.55 -5.93
N TRP A 38 4.12 15.66 -5.60
CA TRP A 38 3.39 15.82 -4.34
C TRP A 38 1.98 15.23 -4.42
N TYR A 39 1.58 14.59 -3.32
CA TYR A 39 0.19 14.17 -3.11
C TYR A 39 -0.56 15.28 -2.37
N SER A 40 -1.63 15.79 -2.98
CA SER A 40 -2.51 16.81 -2.39
C SER A 40 -3.80 16.15 -1.91
N ILE A 41 -4.20 16.41 -0.66
CA ILE A 41 -5.47 15.97 -0.09
C ILE A 41 -6.22 17.21 0.40
N THR A 42 -7.44 17.42 -0.09
CA THR A 42 -8.30 18.53 0.31
C THR A 42 -9.32 18.07 1.32
N ILE A 43 -9.39 18.73 2.48
CA ILE A 43 -10.39 18.48 3.52
C ILE A 43 -11.20 19.77 3.69
N TRP A 44 -12.53 19.68 3.57
CA TRP A 44 -13.39 20.84 3.75
C TRP A 44 -13.77 21.05 5.20
N GLU A 45 -14.07 22.30 5.58
CA GLU A 45 -14.51 22.63 6.94
C GLU A 45 -15.76 21.84 7.36
N CYS A 46 -16.70 21.61 6.44
CA CYS A 46 -17.93 20.88 6.73
C CYS A 46 -17.70 19.39 6.99
N ASP A 47 -16.59 18.83 6.51
CA ASP A 47 -16.20 17.44 6.78
C ASP A 47 -15.57 17.30 8.19
N MET A 48 -15.18 18.42 8.80
CA MET A 48 -14.53 18.48 10.12
C MET A 48 -15.50 18.83 11.26
N GLN A 49 -16.79 19.03 10.96
CA GLN A 49 -17.80 19.41 11.95
C GLN A 49 -18.70 18.22 12.31
N GLY A 50 -19.09 18.15 13.60
CA GLY A 50 -20.06 17.19 14.13
C GLY A 50 -19.71 15.73 13.86
N GLU A 51 -20.73 14.96 13.48
CA GLU A 51 -20.65 13.51 13.24
C GLU A 51 -19.70 13.12 12.09
N HIS A 52 -19.49 14.03 11.11
CA HIS A 52 -18.64 13.75 9.95
C HIS A 52 -17.15 13.73 10.31
N ARG A 53 -16.73 14.45 11.37
CA ARG A 53 -15.31 14.58 11.73
C ARG A 53 -14.62 13.22 11.89
N LYS A 54 -15.25 12.29 12.60
CA LYS A 54 -14.65 10.98 12.89
C LYS A 54 -14.46 10.16 11.62
N SER A 55 -15.47 10.12 10.75
CA SER A 55 -15.39 9.35 9.50
C SER A 55 -14.41 9.99 8.51
N THR A 56 -14.37 11.32 8.42
CA THR A 56 -13.40 12.06 7.60
C THR A 56 -11.96 11.77 8.03
N LEU A 57 -11.67 11.80 9.33
CA LEU A 57 -10.33 11.51 9.83
C LEU A 57 -9.93 10.04 9.62
N GLN A 58 -10.86 9.10 9.78
CA GLN A 58 -10.62 7.69 9.47
C GLN A 58 -10.32 7.49 7.98
N HIS A 59 -11.10 8.11 7.10
CA HIS A 59 -10.87 8.07 5.66
C HIS A 59 -9.51 8.68 5.30
N LEU A 60 -9.17 9.84 5.87
CA LEU A 60 -7.87 10.48 5.69
C LEU A 60 -6.72 9.57 6.11
N GLY A 61 -6.84 8.92 7.27
CA GLY A 61 -5.83 7.97 7.75
C GLY A 61 -5.62 6.80 6.78
N LEU A 62 -6.69 6.28 6.19
CA LEU A 62 -6.62 5.22 5.17
C LEU A 62 -5.94 5.71 3.89
N GLU A 63 -6.26 6.91 3.42
CA GLU A 63 -5.63 7.48 2.22
C GLU A 63 -4.14 7.75 2.42
N LEU A 64 -3.76 8.31 3.56
CA LEU A 64 -2.35 8.50 3.90
C LEU A 64 -1.60 7.17 3.96
N ARG A 65 -2.20 6.13 4.55
CA ARG A 65 -1.60 4.78 4.57
C ARG A 65 -1.37 4.23 3.17
N LYS A 66 -2.34 4.37 2.26
CA LYS A 66 -2.19 3.95 0.86
C LYS A 66 -1.08 4.71 0.14
N ILE A 67 -0.99 6.03 0.34
CA ILE A 67 0.06 6.86 -0.25
C ILE A 67 1.44 6.42 0.25
N LEU A 68 1.58 6.22 1.57
CA LEU A 68 2.84 5.74 2.16
C LEU A 68 3.25 4.37 1.61
N LEU A 69 2.30 3.44 1.44
CA LEU A 69 2.59 2.13 0.86
C LEU A 69 3.05 2.21 -0.60
N ARG A 70 2.51 3.16 -1.39
CA ARG A 70 2.95 3.39 -2.77
C ARG A 70 4.33 4.00 -2.83
N LEU A 71 4.61 4.98 -1.96
CA LEU A 71 5.91 5.65 -1.89
C LEU A 71 7.02 4.71 -1.41
N ASN A 72 6.70 3.79 -0.50
CA ASN A 72 7.63 2.82 0.07
C ASN A 72 7.44 1.42 -0.54
N ALA A 73 6.93 1.33 -1.76
CA ALA A 73 6.70 0.03 -2.39
C ALA A 73 8.03 -0.73 -2.44
N PRO A 74 8.12 -1.95 -1.87
CA PRO A 74 9.34 -2.72 -1.90
C PRO A 74 9.71 -2.98 -3.35
N GLN A 75 11.00 -2.82 -3.69
CA GLN A 75 11.51 -3.24 -4.98
C GLN A 75 11.13 -4.72 -5.15
N PRO A 76 10.37 -5.08 -6.20
CA PRO A 76 10.14 -6.48 -6.50
C PRO A 76 11.50 -7.14 -6.65
N TYR A 77 11.67 -8.30 -6.01
CA TYR A 77 12.87 -9.08 -6.23
C TYR A 77 12.96 -9.42 -7.71
N SER A 78 13.91 -8.79 -8.42
CA SER A 78 14.30 -9.26 -9.73
C SER A 78 15.08 -10.55 -9.52
N ALA A 79 14.47 -11.68 -9.89
CA ALA A 79 15.23 -12.90 -10.04
C ALA A 79 16.35 -12.59 -11.04
N PRO A 80 17.63 -12.75 -10.67
CA PRO A 80 18.71 -12.59 -11.62
C PRO A 80 18.43 -13.56 -12.78
N GLU A 81 18.30 -12.98 -13.97
CA GLU A 81 18.15 -13.75 -15.19
C GLU A 81 19.40 -14.63 -15.30
N SER A 82 19.19 -15.94 -15.34
CA SER A 82 20.18 -16.98 -15.65
C SER A 82 21.37 -17.19 -14.71
N GLN A 83 21.14 -17.42 -13.41
CA GLN A 83 21.93 -18.44 -12.71
C GLN A 83 21.02 -19.52 -12.16
N PRO A 84 21.19 -20.80 -12.56
CA PRO A 84 20.42 -21.89 -11.98
C PRO A 84 20.73 -21.93 -10.48
N MET A 85 19.81 -21.40 -9.68
CA MET A 85 19.86 -21.54 -8.24
C MET A 85 19.89 -23.04 -7.96
N PRO A 86 20.88 -23.58 -7.24
CA PRO A 86 20.84 -24.98 -6.84
C PRO A 86 19.65 -25.13 -5.89
N ILE A 87 18.55 -25.66 -6.42
CA ILE A 87 17.41 -26.05 -5.62
C ILE A 87 17.92 -27.26 -4.82
N ALA A 88 18.08 -27.08 -3.51
CA ALA A 88 18.26 -28.21 -2.60
C ALA A 88 16.92 -28.94 -2.54
N ALA A 89 16.63 -29.74 -3.56
CA ALA A 89 15.57 -30.72 -3.47
C ALA A 89 16.04 -31.74 -2.44
N GLU A 90 15.53 -31.61 -1.22
CA GLU A 90 15.46 -32.76 -0.33
C GLU A 90 14.80 -33.92 -1.08
N ALA A 91 15.31 -35.13 -0.89
CA ALA A 91 14.78 -36.30 -1.58
C ALA A 91 13.28 -36.44 -1.28
N GLU A 92 12.48 -36.84 -2.28
CA GLU A 92 11.06 -37.14 -2.10
C GLU A 92 10.90 -38.17 -0.97
N VAL A 93 10.40 -37.71 0.18
CA VAL A 93 10.06 -38.60 1.28
C VAL A 93 8.69 -39.20 0.97
N ILE A 94 8.66 -40.47 0.57
CA ILE A 94 7.41 -41.22 0.43
C ILE A 94 6.82 -41.42 1.83
N TYR A 95 5.87 -40.58 2.21
CA TYR A 95 5.13 -40.72 3.46
C TYR A 95 4.20 -41.95 3.39
N GLY A 96 4.39 -42.90 4.31
CA GLY A 96 3.44 -44.00 4.51
C GLY A 96 3.92 -45.44 4.26
N LYS A 97 5.23 -45.73 4.22
CA LYS A 97 5.69 -47.13 4.19
C LYS A 97 5.70 -47.71 5.62
N LYS A 98 4.78 -48.63 5.91
CA LYS A 98 4.81 -49.41 7.15
C LYS A 98 6.15 -50.14 7.25
N ALA A 99 6.81 -50.02 8.40
CA ALA A 99 8.09 -50.63 8.67
C ALA A 99 7.94 -52.15 8.75
N ASP A 100 8.34 -52.86 7.70
CA ASP A 100 8.63 -54.29 7.80
C ASP A 100 10.00 -54.44 8.47
N LYS A 101 9.95 -54.88 9.74
CA LYS A 101 11.11 -55.38 10.47
C LYS A 101 11.59 -56.67 9.79
N SER A 102 12.69 -56.60 9.05
CA SER A 102 13.67 -57.68 9.03
C SER A 102 14.94 -57.23 8.31
N THR A 103 16.06 -57.13 9.03
CA THR A 103 17.31 -57.85 8.72
C THR A 103 18.40 -57.33 9.66
N SER A 104 18.79 -58.20 10.59
CA SER A 104 19.97 -58.10 11.43
C SER A 104 21.24 -58.50 10.65
N GLN A 105 22.39 -58.17 11.25
CA GLN A 105 23.78 -58.64 11.03
C GLN A 105 24.66 -57.65 10.26
N GLN A 106 25.40 -56.80 11.00
CA GLN A 106 26.67 -57.03 11.70
C GLN A 106 27.86 -56.61 10.83
N VAL A 107 28.42 -55.46 11.21
CA VAL A 107 29.69 -54.90 10.74
C VAL A 107 30.77 -55.36 11.72
N ASN A 108 31.83 -55.98 11.23
CA ASN A 108 33.15 -55.88 11.83
C ASN A 108 34.24 -56.30 10.84
N GLU A 109 34.87 -55.32 10.20
CA GLU A 109 36.12 -55.51 9.47
C GLU A 109 37.31 -55.08 10.35
N SER A 110 38.02 -56.10 10.83
CA SER A 110 39.46 -56.26 11.04
C SER A 110 40.35 -55.02 11.27
N THR A 111 40.85 -54.92 12.50
CA THR A 111 41.95 -54.07 12.97
C THR A 111 43.23 -54.23 12.14
N SER A 112 43.82 -53.10 11.71
CA SER A 112 45.16 -53.01 11.13
C SER A 112 46.22 -52.70 12.18
N ARG A 113 47.34 -53.44 12.09
CA ARG A 113 48.72 -53.19 12.57
C ARG A 113 49.00 -53.09 14.07
#